data_AF-A0A1F8S1F3-F1
#
_entry.id   AF-A0A1F8S1F3-F1
#
_cell.length_a   1.000
_cell.length_b   1.000
_cell.length_c   1.000
_cell.angle_alpha   90.00
_cell.angle_beta   90.00
_cell.angle_gamma   90.00
#
_symmetry.space_group_name_H-M   'P 1'
#
loop_
_entity.id
_entity.type
_entity.pdbx_description
1 polymer ?
#
loop_
_entity_poly.entity_id
_entity_poly.type
_entity_poly.pdbx_seq_one_letter_code
_entity_poly.pdbx_strand_id
1 'polypeptide(L)'
;MTRAELVARTSQLIDEGVRLQANPSLDAFRTWLQLSDDLLSVAWGSMDRYHLSWLQVGRPTSIVRGRPMTGDEAAAYVREVAAAKTAVLRMSLDAVDRLAMPFIGETLDADAP
;
A
#
# COMPACT_ATOMS: atom_id res chain seq x y z
N MET A 1 -6.97 -2.20 -16.83
CA MET A 1 -5.87 -2.95 -16.16
C MET A 1 -6.31 -4.38 -16.15
N THR A 2 -5.44 -5.31 -16.52
CA THR A 2 -5.81 -6.73 -16.48
C THR A 2 -5.66 -7.29 -15.07
N ARG A 3 -6.26 -8.44 -14.80
CA ARG A 3 -6.14 -9.12 -13.50
C ARG A 3 -4.70 -9.51 -13.20
N ALA A 4 -3.99 -10.05 -14.19
CA ALA A 4 -2.59 -10.40 -14.08
C ALA A 4 -1.73 -9.17 -13.71
N GLU A 5 -2.02 -8.02 -14.31
CA GLU A 5 -1.34 -6.76 -14.00
C GLU A 5 -1.59 -6.29 -12.56
N LEU A 6 -2.84 -6.35 -12.08
CA LEU A 6 -3.17 -5.99 -10.69
C LEU A 6 -2.49 -6.94 -9.68
N VAL A 7 -2.49 -8.25 -9.95
CA VAL A 7 -1.83 -9.26 -9.12
C VAL A 7 -0.32 -9.01 -9.04
N ALA A 8 0.33 -8.78 -10.18
CA ALA A 8 1.76 -8.53 -10.24
C ALA A 8 2.15 -7.24 -9.50
N ARG A 9 1.44 -6.13 -9.74
CA ARG A 9 1.73 -4.84 -9.08
C ARG A 9 1.47 -4.90 -7.58
N THR A 10 0.40 -5.56 -7.14
CA THR A 10 0.11 -5.71 -5.70
C THR A 10 1.18 -6.57 -5.02
N SER A 11 1.63 -7.64 -5.67
CA SER A 11 2.73 -8.48 -5.15
C SER A 11 4.03 -7.69 -4.99
N GLN A 12 4.39 -6.87 -5.98
CA GLN A 12 5.57 -6.00 -5.91
C GLN A 12 5.49 -5.02 -4.72
N LEU A 13 4.32 -4.43 -4.47
CA LEU A 13 4.13 -3.53 -3.33
C LEU A 13 4.20 -4.28 -1.99
N ILE A 14 3.76 -5.54 -1.92
CA ILE A 14 3.92 -6.38 -0.73
C ILE A 14 5.41 -6.60 -0.44
N ASP A 15 6.20 -6.95 -1.46
CA ASP A 15 7.63 -7.17 -1.30
C ASP A 15 8.36 -5.90 -0.85
N GLU A 16 8.00 -4.74 -1.41
CA GLU A 16 8.54 -3.45 -0.98
C GLU A 16 8.14 -3.11 0.46
N GLY A 17 6.89 -3.38 0.84
CA GLY A 17 6.42 -3.20 2.22
C GLY A 17 7.18 -4.07 3.22
N VAL A 18 7.54 -5.31 2.84
CA VAL A 18 8.42 -6.18 3.65
C VAL A 18 9.85 -5.63 3.70
N ARG A 19 10.39 -5.11 2.59
CA ARG A 19 11.72 -4.47 2.58
C ARG A 19 11.77 -3.24 3.49
N LEU A 20 10.75 -2.40 3.50
CA LEU A 20 10.66 -1.23 4.37
C LEU A 20 10.59 -1.61 5.86
N GLN A 21 9.98 -2.75 6.18
CA GLN A 21 10.01 -3.27 7.55
C GLN A 21 11.42 -3.70 7.99
N ALA A 22 12.25 -4.21 7.08
CA ALA A 22 13.63 -4.58 7.37
C ALA A 22 14.57 -3.36 7.38
N ASN A 23 14.44 -2.48 6.38
CA ASN A 23 15.27 -1.31 6.12
C ASN A 23 14.41 -0.03 6.05
N PRO A 24 14.06 0.56 7.20
CA PRO A 24 13.14 1.69 7.24
C PRO A 24 13.74 2.94 6.61
N SER A 25 12.97 3.59 5.74
CA SER A 25 13.28 4.89 5.16
C SER A 25 12.00 5.69 4.99
N LEU A 26 11.95 6.90 5.54
CA LEU A 26 10.76 7.75 5.46
C LEU A 26 10.41 8.16 4.03
N ASP A 27 11.41 8.44 3.20
CA ASP A 27 11.17 8.87 1.82
C ASP A 27 10.69 7.71 0.96
N ALA A 28 11.34 6.55 1.06
CA ALA A 28 10.88 5.34 0.37
C ALA A 28 9.49 4.92 0.86
N PHE A 29 9.22 5.05 2.15
CA PHE A 29 7.90 4.79 2.73
C PHE A 29 6.83 5.73 2.15
N ARG A 30 7.08 7.05 2.05
CA ARG A 30 6.12 8.00 1.45
C ARG A 30 5.81 7.65 0.00
N THR A 31 6.82 7.31 -0.79
CA THR A 31 6.61 6.88 -2.17
C THR A 31 5.80 5.59 -2.24
N TRP A 32 6.14 4.60 -1.41
CA TRP A 32 5.42 3.33 -1.34
C TRP A 32 3.96 3.51 -0.92
N LEU A 33 3.68 4.42 0.02
CA LEU A 33 2.31 4.81 0.38
C LEU A 33 1.56 5.35 -0.83
N GLN A 34 2.12 6.35 -1.51
CA GLN A 34 1.48 6.97 -2.67
C GLN A 34 1.16 5.93 -3.76
N LEU A 35 2.13 5.08 -4.10
CA LEU A 35 1.95 4.04 -5.12
C LEU A 35 0.90 2.99 -4.72
N SER A 36 0.84 2.64 -3.44
CA SER A 36 -0.19 1.73 -2.91
C SER A 36 -1.57 2.34 -3.03
N ASP A 37 -1.70 3.61 -2.68
CA ASP A 37 -2.96 4.34 -2.67
C ASP A 37 -3.47 4.55 -4.10
N ASP A 38 -2.58 4.89 -5.04
CA ASP A 38 -2.89 5.04 -6.45
C ASP A 38 -3.39 3.71 -7.05
N LEU A 39 -2.70 2.59 -6.78
CA LEU A 39 -3.09 1.27 -7.29
C LEU A 39 -4.46 0.84 -6.74
N LEU A 40 -4.66 0.96 -5.43
CA LEU A 40 -5.91 0.57 -4.79
C LEU A 40 -7.08 1.46 -5.24
N SER A 41 -6.85 2.76 -5.44
CA SER A 41 -7.87 3.68 -5.93
C SER A 41 -8.30 3.35 -7.36
N VAL A 42 -7.39 2.87 -8.20
CA VAL A 42 -7.72 2.40 -9.56
C VAL A 42 -8.56 1.13 -9.53
N ALA A 43 -8.20 0.16 -8.68
CA ALA A 43 -8.89 -1.13 -8.63
C ALA A 43 -10.24 -1.08 -7.90
N TRP A 44 -10.32 -0.36 -6.78
CA TRP A 44 -11.47 -0.38 -5.86
C TRP A 44 -12.25 0.94 -5.82
N GLY A 45 -11.78 1.95 -6.54
CA GLY A 45 -12.36 3.28 -6.59
C GLY A 45 -11.84 4.20 -5.49
N SER A 46 -12.13 5.49 -5.64
CA SER A 46 -11.84 6.49 -4.60
C SER A 46 -12.76 6.23 -3.39
N MET A 47 -12.20 5.67 -2.33
CA MET A 47 -12.93 5.36 -1.10
C MET A 47 -12.91 6.56 -0.14
N ASP A 48 -14.08 6.93 0.40
CA ASP A 48 -14.30 8.11 1.27
C ASP A 48 -13.48 8.05 2.59
N ARG A 49 -13.53 9.13 3.41
CA ARG A 49 -12.74 9.50 4.61
C ARG A 49 -12.16 8.39 5.50
N TYR A 50 -12.73 7.20 5.51
CA TYR A 50 -12.21 6.00 6.18
C TYR A 50 -10.95 5.43 5.52
N HIS A 51 -10.81 5.52 4.19
CA HIS A 51 -9.53 5.24 3.54
C HIS A 51 -8.52 6.32 3.90
N LEU A 52 -8.87 7.60 3.84
CA LEU A 52 -7.96 8.66 4.28
C LEU A 52 -7.50 8.49 5.73
N SER A 53 -8.32 8.01 6.68
CA SER A 53 -7.86 7.74 8.06
C SER A 53 -7.05 6.44 8.20
N TRP A 54 -7.26 5.47 7.31
CA TRP A 54 -6.47 4.23 7.19
C TRP A 54 -5.13 4.45 6.43
N LEU A 55 -5.07 5.48 5.57
CA LEU A 55 -3.91 6.01 4.85
C LEU A 55 -3.14 7.10 5.65
N GLN A 56 -3.86 7.83 6.51
CA GLN A 56 -3.36 8.84 7.45
C GLN A 56 -3.14 8.25 8.85
N VAL A 57 -2.95 6.93 8.97
CA VAL A 57 -2.05 6.42 10.02
C VAL A 57 -0.72 7.10 9.75
N GLY A 58 -0.51 8.18 10.52
CA GLY A 58 0.47 9.25 10.38
C GLY A 58 0.76 9.71 8.96
N ARG A 59 0.34 10.94 8.61
CA ARG A 59 1.36 11.78 7.97
C ARG A 59 2.54 11.77 8.93
N PRO A 60 3.74 11.32 8.54
CA PRO A 60 4.91 11.54 9.38
C PRO A 60 5.06 13.04 9.48
N THR A 61 4.52 13.62 10.55
CA THR A 61 4.94 14.94 10.95
C THR A 61 6.40 14.73 11.28
N SER A 62 7.28 15.39 10.54
CA SER A 62 8.70 15.45 10.88
C SER A 62 8.93 15.98 12.29
N ILE A 63 7.87 16.43 12.97
CA ILE A 63 7.81 16.96 14.31
C ILE A 63 7.01 16.00 15.22
N VAL A 64 7.65 15.52 16.29
CA VAL A 64 7.03 14.80 17.42
C VAL A 64 7.11 15.72 18.64
N ARG A 65 5.97 16.11 19.22
CA ARG A 65 5.90 16.99 20.42
C ARG A 65 6.72 18.28 20.29
N GLY A 66 6.69 18.94 19.13
CA GLY A 66 7.38 20.21 18.89
C GLY A 66 8.89 20.11 18.59
N ARG A 67 9.46 18.89 18.55
CA ARG A 67 10.85 18.66 18.10
C ARG A 67 10.90 17.77 16.86
N PRO A 68 11.97 17.80 16.06
CA PRO A 68 12.18 16.82 15.01
C PRO A 68 12.11 15.38 15.55
N MET A 69 11.51 14.49 14.76
CA MET A 69 11.51 13.05 15.03
C MET A 69 12.96 12.53 15.00
N THR A 70 13.32 11.69 15.96
CA THR A 70 14.61 11.00 15.92
C THR A 70 14.61 9.92 14.83
N GLY A 71 15.79 9.48 14.41
CA GLY A 71 15.93 8.39 13.44
C GLY A 71 15.25 7.09 13.90
N ASP A 72 15.36 6.76 15.18
CA ASP A 72 14.75 5.54 15.74
C ASP A 72 13.23 5.62 15.81
N GLU A 73 12.67 6.77 16.19
CA GLU A 73 11.23 7.01 16.18
C GLU A 73 10.69 6.90 14.74
N ALA A 74 11.38 7.50 13.76
CA ALA A 74 11.02 7.41 12.36
C ALA A 74 11.08 5.98 11.82
N ALA A 75 12.13 5.23 12.19
CA ALA A 75 12.29 3.84 11.80
C ALA A 75 11.19 2.95 12.39
N ALA A 76 10.90 3.08 13.69
CA ALA A 76 9.82 2.34 14.35
C ALA A 76 8.46 2.62 13.70
N TYR A 77 8.18 3.90 13.44
CA TYR A 77 6.97 4.35 12.76
C TYR A 77 6.82 3.71 11.38
N VAL A 78 7.87 3.75 10.55
CA VAL A 78 7.85 3.13 9.22
C VAL A 78 7.61 1.63 9.31
N ARG A 79 8.25 0.91 10.25
CA ARG A 79 8.05 -0.54 10.40
C ARG A 79 6.61 -0.87 10.74
N GLU A 80 6.03 -0.16 11.71
CA GLU A 80 4.65 -0.38 12.17
C GLU A 80 3.65 -0.19 11.02
N VAL A 81 3.73 0.95 10.33
CA VAL A 81 2.75 1.28 9.30
C VAL A 81 2.98 0.45 8.04
N ALA A 82 4.23 0.17 7.66
CA ALA A 82 4.53 -0.73 6.54
C ALA A 82 3.99 -2.14 6.80
N ALA A 83 4.10 -2.67 8.03
CA ALA A 83 3.54 -3.98 8.37
C ALA A 83 2.02 -4.00 8.23
N ALA A 84 1.31 -3.01 8.79
CA ALA A 84 -0.15 -2.92 8.74
C ALA A 84 -0.66 -2.81 7.30
N LYS A 85 -0.06 -1.94 6.48
CA LYS A 85 -0.46 -1.76 5.08
C LYS A 85 -0.11 -2.95 4.21
N THR A 86 1.03 -3.61 4.44
CA THR A 86 1.39 -4.86 3.75
C THR A 86 0.34 -5.95 4.00
N ALA A 87 -0.19 -6.06 5.23
CA ALA A 87 -1.23 -7.03 5.55
C ALA A 87 -2.51 -6.82 4.73
N VAL A 88 -2.90 -5.56 4.49
CA VAL A 88 -4.10 -5.28 3.68
C VAL A 88 -3.84 -5.40 2.19
N LEU A 89 -2.64 -5.07 1.70
CA LEU A 89 -2.26 -5.41 0.32
C LEU A 89 -2.36 -6.92 0.08
N ARG A 90 -1.97 -7.76 1.05
CA ARG A 90 -2.16 -9.21 0.98
C ARG A 90 -3.64 -9.61 0.93
N MET A 91 -4.49 -8.97 1.72
CA MET A 91 -5.94 -9.20 1.66
C MET A 91 -6.52 -8.78 0.29
N SER A 92 -6.07 -7.65 -0.26
CA SER A 92 -6.49 -7.20 -1.58
C SER A 92 -6.00 -8.14 -2.68
N LEU A 93 -4.77 -8.66 -2.59
CA LEU A 93 -4.24 -9.66 -3.50
C LEU A 93 -5.07 -10.93 -3.44
N ASP A 94 -5.38 -11.42 -2.24
CA ASP A 94 -6.20 -12.62 -2.04
C ASP A 94 -7.62 -12.47 -2.62
N ALA A 95 -8.23 -11.29 -2.48
CA ALA A 95 -9.52 -10.98 -3.07
C ALA A 95 -9.50 -11.07 -4.61
N VAL A 96 -8.43 -10.61 -5.25
CA VAL A 96 -8.30 -10.63 -6.71
C VAL A 96 -7.87 -12.01 -7.21
N ASP A 97 -6.85 -12.61 -6.62
CA ASP A 97 -6.23 -13.82 -7.13
C ASP A 97 -7.05 -15.07 -6.77
N ARG A 98 -7.37 -15.24 -5.48
CA ARG A 98 -8.03 -16.46 -4.98
C ARG A 98 -9.55 -16.38 -5.04
N LEU A 99 -10.13 -15.23 -4.71
CA LEU A 99 -11.58 -15.05 -4.67
C LEU A 99 -12.17 -14.58 -6.00
N ALA A 100 -11.32 -14.32 -7.00
CA ALA A 100 -11.71 -13.84 -8.32
C ALA A 100 -12.67 -12.63 -8.27
N MET A 101 -12.53 -11.75 -7.27
CA MET A 101 -13.41 -10.60 -7.14
C MET A 101 -13.21 -9.67 -8.35
N PRO A 102 -14.31 -9.20 -8.98
CA PRO A 102 -14.22 -8.21 -10.04
C PRO A 102 -13.78 -6.86 -9.47
N PHE A 103 -13.04 -6.09 -10.27
CA PHE A 103 -12.56 -4.76 -9.88
C PHE A 103 -12.86 -3.71 -10.96
N ILE A 104 -12.74 -2.43 -10.60
CA ILE A 104 -13.11 -1.32 -11.49
C ILE A 104 -12.17 -1.26 -12.69
N GLY A 105 -12.74 -1.17 -13.89
CA GLY A 105 -11.95 -1.09 -15.12
C GLY A 105 -11.13 -2.35 -15.43
N GLU A 106 -11.52 -3.50 -14.86
CA GLU A 106 -10.99 -4.80 -15.25
C GLU A 106 -11.23 -5.03 -16.74
N THR A 107 -10.14 -5.26 -17.47
CA THR A 107 -10.15 -5.63 -18.88
C THR A 107 -9.74 -7.09 -18.99
N LEU A 108 -10.40 -7.82 -19.88
CA LEU A 108 -10.01 -9.19 -20.20
C LEU A 108 -8.56 -9.22 -20.68
N ASP A 109 -7.80 -10.20 -20.23
CA ASP A 109 -6.50 -10.49 -20.84
C ASP A 109 -6.75 -10.82 -22.32
N ALA A 110 -6.03 -10.15 -23.22
CA ALA A 110 -6.25 -10.25 -24.67
C ALA A 110 -5.98 -11.66 -25.24
N ASP A 111 -5.52 -12.61 -24.41
CA ASP A 111 -5.21 -14.00 -24.73
C ASP A 111 -6.10 -15.03 -24.00
N ALA A 112 -7.28 -14.63 -23.49
CA ALA A 112 -8.26 -15.62 -23.04
C ALA A 112 -8.86 -16.35 -24.26
N PRO A 113 -8.75 -17.69 -24.36
CA PRO A 113 -9.21 -18.46 -25.53
C PRO A 113 -10.72 -18.44 -25.74
#